data_AF-A0A3D0LF73-F1
#
_entry.id   AF-A0A3D0LF73-F1
#
_cell.length_a   1.000
_cell.length_b   1.000
_cell.length_c   1.000
_cell.angle_alpha   90.00
_cell.angle_beta   90.00
_cell.angle_gamma   90.00
#
_symmetry.space_group_name_H-M   'P 1'
#
loop_
_entity.id
_entity.type
_entity.pdbx_description
1 polymer ?
#
loop_
_entity_poly.entity_id
_entity_poly.type
_entity_poly.pdbx_seq_one_letter_code
_entity_poly.pdbx_strand_id
1 'polypeptide(L)'
;FNPEVQKKAIGDTEPITCRPADNIPDMLPEFEKKVAPYKQQDEDVLSYALFPQVATDFFKYRDAQQKKVDVSLADTENKTYPV
;
A
#
# COMPACT_ATOMS: atom_id res chain seq x y z
N PHE A 1 24.90 -6.29 -18.23
CA PHE A 1 23.93 -7.39 -18.39
C PHE A 1 24.29 -8.20 -19.62
N ASN A 2 24.01 -9.51 -19.65
CA ASN A 2 24.18 -10.30 -20.87
C ASN A 2 23.13 -9.84 -21.90
N PRO A 3 23.53 -9.38 -23.11
CA PRO A 3 22.60 -8.82 -24.09
C PRO A 3 21.54 -9.80 -24.58
N GLU A 4 21.90 -11.08 -24.76
CA GLU A 4 20.98 -12.11 -25.23
C GLU A 4 19.92 -12.44 -24.17
N VAL A 5 20.34 -12.55 -22.91
CA VAL A 5 19.44 -12.79 -21.78
C VAL A 5 18.54 -11.58 -21.56
N GLN A 6 19.08 -10.38 -21.65
CA GLN A 6 18.31 -9.14 -21.51
C GLN A 6 17.24 -9.05 -22.61
N LYS A 7 17.62 -9.22 -23.88
CA LYS A 7 16.65 -9.22 -24.99
C LYS A 7 15.57 -10.29 -24.85
N LYS A 8 15.92 -11.48 -24.34
CA LYS A 8 14.93 -12.54 -24.04
C LYS A 8 13.96 -12.15 -22.91
N ALA A 9 14.42 -11.40 -21.90
CA ALA A 9 13.62 -11.04 -20.74
C ALA A 9 12.73 -9.80 -20.97
N ILE A 10 13.24 -8.77 -21.65
CA ILE A 10 12.56 -7.48 -21.80
C ILE A 10 12.20 -7.11 -23.25
N GLY A 11 12.53 -7.96 -24.23
CA GLY A 11 12.26 -7.72 -25.65
C GLY A 11 13.02 -6.51 -26.19
N ASP A 12 12.29 -5.60 -26.82
CA ASP A 12 12.81 -4.34 -27.38
C ASP A 12 12.70 -3.16 -26.40
N THR A 13 12.34 -3.42 -25.13
CA THR A 13 12.27 -2.37 -24.10
C THR A 13 13.66 -1.81 -23.82
N GLU A 14 13.81 -0.49 -23.90
CA GLU A 14 15.07 0.17 -23.60
C GLU A 14 15.36 0.18 -22.09
N PRO A 15 16.52 -0.34 -21.65
CA PRO A 15 16.92 -0.24 -20.26
C PRO A 15 17.17 1.21 -19.86
N ILE A 16 16.66 1.62 -18.69
CA ILE A 16 17.01 2.92 -18.11
C ILE A 16 18.52 3.00 -17.83
N THR A 17 19.09 4.18 -18.03
CA THR A 17 20.53 4.46 -17.82
C THR A 17 20.79 5.44 -16.67
N CYS A 18 19.73 6.04 -16.12
CA CYS A 18 19.76 6.93 -14.96
C CYS A 18 19.48 6.18 -13.65
N ARG A 19 19.52 6.90 -12.52
CA ARG A 19 19.08 6.33 -11.25
C ARG A 19 17.55 6.15 -11.30
N PRO A 20 17.00 4.97 -10.99
CA PRO A 20 15.56 4.71 -11.12
C PRO A 20 14.67 5.74 -10.41
N ALA A 21 15.13 6.25 -9.26
CA ALA A 21 14.43 7.27 -8.47
C ALA A 21 14.27 8.61 -9.20
N ASP A 22 15.08 8.90 -10.22
CA ASP A 22 14.98 10.15 -11.00
C ASP A 22 13.69 10.18 -11.85
N ASN A 23 13.11 9.02 -12.15
CA ASN A 23 11.85 8.89 -12.90
C ASN A 23 10.61 8.73 -11.99
N ILE A 24 10.79 8.80 -10.67
CA ILE A 24 9.71 8.61 -9.69
C ILE A 24 9.38 9.98 -9.09
N PRO A 25 8.12 10.46 -9.19
CA PRO A 25 7.72 11.71 -8.56
C PRO A 25 7.63 11.60 -7.04
N ASP A 26 7.51 12.73 -6.35
CA ASP A 26 7.20 12.73 -4.91
C ASP A 26 5.77 12.18 -4.67
N MET A 27 5.69 11.09 -3.90
CA MET A 27 4.45 10.36 -3.62
C MET A 27 3.99 10.50 -2.16
N LEU A 28 4.80 11.11 -1.28
CA LEU A 28 4.51 11.20 0.15
C LEU A 28 3.16 11.89 0.44
N PRO A 29 2.83 13.02 -0.21
CA PRO A 29 1.53 13.67 -0.04
C PRO A 29 0.34 12.82 -0.52
N GLU A 30 0.54 11.96 -1.53
CA GLU A 30 -0.50 11.07 -2.02
C GLU A 30 -0.74 9.92 -1.02
N PHE A 31 0.33 9.34 -0.47
CA PHE A 31 0.23 8.29 0.54
C PHE A 31 -0.45 8.79 1.81
N GLU A 32 -0.11 9.99 2.27
CA GLU A 32 -0.74 10.60 3.44
C GLU A 32 -2.26 10.75 3.26
N LYS A 33 -2.72 11.18 2.07
CA LYS A 33 -4.15 11.25 1.75
C LYS A 33 -4.82 9.87 1.80
N LYS A 34 -4.16 8.82 1.29
CA LYS A 34 -4.72 7.46 1.27
C LYS A 34 -4.83 6.85 2.67
N VAL A 35 -3.89 7.17 3.57
CA VAL A 35 -3.90 6.64 4.95
C VAL A 35 -4.61 7.53 5.95
N ALA A 36 -5.05 8.73 5.59
CA ALA A 36 -5.70 9.68 6.49
C ALA A 36 -6.82 9.07 7.39
N PRO A 37 -7.67 8.14 6.91
CA PRO A 37 -8.68 7.48 7.76
C PRO A 37 -8.11 6.56 8.85
N TYR A 38 -6.86 6.11 8.68
CA TYR A 38 -6.21 5.09 9.49
C TYR A 38 -5.01 5.60 10.30
N LYS A 39 -4.48 6.77 9.91
CA LYS A 39 -3.24 7.36 10.43
C LYS A 39 -3.37 7.66 11.91
N GLN A 40 -2.51 7.04 12.72
CA GLN A 40 -2.31 7.33 14.14
C GLN A 40 -0.95 7.98 14.40
N GLN A 41 0.02 7.75 13.50
CA GLN A 41 1.39 8.28 13.55
C GLN A 41 1.94 8.45 12.12
N ASP A 42 3.05 9.17 11.96
CA ASP A 42 3.65 9.42 10.63
C ASP A 42 4.22 8.13 10.01
N GLU A 43 4.67 7.19 10.82
CA GLU A 43 5.18 5.88 10.39
C GLU A 43 4.09 5.01 9.73
N ASP A 44 2.80 5.30 9.94
CA ASP A 44 1.72 4.62 9.22
C ASP A 44 1.73 5.00 7.72
N VAL A 45 2.11 6.23 7.39
CA VAL A 45 2.29 6.67 6.00
C VAL A 45 3.44 5.88 5.36
N LEU A 46 4.54 5.70 6.09
CA LEU A 46 5.69 4.92 5.62
C LEU A 46 5.37 3.43 5.47
N SER A 47 4.63 2.86 6.40
CA SER A 47 4.17 1.47 6.35
C SER A 47 3.31 1.21 5.11
N TYR A 48 2.41 2.15 4.81
CA TYR A 48 1.60 2.10 3.60
C TYR A 48 2.43 2.31 2.33
N ALA A 49 3.40 3.23 2.33
CA ALA A 49 4.27 3.46 1.19
C ALA A 49 5.09 2.20 0.81
N LEU A 50 5.51 1.42 1.80
CA LEU A 50 6.28 0.19 1.58
C LEU A 50 5.38 -1.01 1.23
N PHE A 51 4.23 -1.17 1.91
CA PHE A 51 3.36 -2.33 1.77
C PHE A 51 1.87 -1.94 1.80
N PRO A 52 1.32 -1.31 0.73
CA PRO A 52 -0.02 -0.73 0.76
C PRO A 52 -1.13 -1.69 1.20
N GLN A 53 -1.13 -2.91 0.66
CA GLN A 53 -2.15 -3.91 0.96
C GLN A 53 -2.02 -4.43 2.40
N VAL A 54 -0.82 -4.85 2.80
CA VAL A 54 -0.55 -5.40 4.14
C VAL A 54 -0.78 -4.34 5.22
N ALA A 55 -0.34 -3.10 4.99
CA ALA A 55 -0.56 -1.99 5.91
C ALA A 55 -2.06 -1.67 6.05
N THR A 56 -2.81 -1.64 4.95
CA THR A 56 -4.26 -1.39 4.99
C THR A 56 -5.00 -2.45 5.82
N ASP A 57 -4.66 -3.72 5.65
CA ASP A 57 -5.26 -4.81 6.42
C ASP A 57 -4.87 -4.73 7.89
N PHE A 58 -3.60 -4.41 8.18
CA PHE A 58 -3.14 -4.16 9.54
C PHE A 58 -3.86 -2.99 10.21
N PHE A 59 -4.10 -1.89 9.49
CA PHE A 59 -4.81 -0.73 10.04
C PHE A 59 -6.25 -1.06 10.41
N LYS A 60 -6.97 -1.80 9.57
CA LYS A 60 -8.31 -2.28 9.87
C LYS A 60 -8.32 -3.18 11.09
N TYR A 61 -7.36 -4.12 11.17
CA TYR A 61 -7.20 -4.98 12.34
C TYR A 61 -6.93 -4.18 13.62
N ARG A 62 -5.99 -3.23 13.57
CA ARG A 62 -5.66 -2.34 14.71
C ARG A 62 -6.88 -1.55 15.17
N ASP A 63 -7.62 -0.96 14.23
CA ASP A 63 -8.86 -0.20 14.52
C ASP A 63 -9.93 -1.11 15.16
N ALA A 64 -10.10 -2.33 14.64
CA ALA A 64 -11.00 -3.32 15.20
C ALA A 64 -10.65 -3.71 16.64
N GLN A 65 -9.36 -3.93 16.93
CA GLN A 65 -8.90 -4.23 18.29
C GLN A 65 -9.13 -3.05 19.25
N GLN A 66 -8.89 -1.82 18.79
CA GLN A 66 -9.08 -0.61 19.60
C GLN A 66 -10.56 -0.34 19.89
N LYS A 67 -11.43 -0.51 18.88
CA LYS A 67 -12.88 -0.26 19.01
C LYS A 67 -13.65 -1.46 19.56
N LYS A 68 -13.03 -2.64 19.63
CA LYS A 68 -13.68 -3.94 19.92
C LYS A 68 -14.82 -4.27 18.96
N VAL A 69 -14.77 -3.70 17.75
CA VAL A 69 -15.75 -3.87 16.68
C VAL A 69 -14.96 -4.15 15.41
N ASP A 70 -14.98 -5.40 14.98
CA ASP A 70 -14.36 -5.87 13.75
C ASP A 70 -15.26 -5.62 12.54
N VAL A 71 -15.02 -4.49 11.88
CA VAL A 71 -15.72 -4.09 10.66
C VAL A 71 -15.67 -5.14 9.53
N SER A 72 -14.75 -6.12 9.57
CA SER A 72 -14.75 -7.23 8.62
C SER A 72 -15.85 -8.27 8.87
N LEU A 73 -16.35 -8.35 10.11
CA LEU A 73 -17.47 -9.21 10.52
C LEU A 73 -18.82 -8.49 10.40
N ALA A 74 -18.82 -7.19 10.12
CA ALA A 74 -20.03 -6.40 9.96
C ALA A 74 -20.69 -6.70 8.60
N ASP A 75 -21.92 -7.20 8.63
CA ASP A 75 -22.74 -7.28 7.44
C ASP A 75 -23.18 -5.86 7.06
N THR A 76 -22.53 -5.29 6.05
CA THR A 76 -22.77 -3.91 5.62
C THR A 76 -24.10 -3.75 4.88
N GLU A 77 -24.67 -4.85 4.37
CA GLU A 77 -25.96 -4.87 3.67
C GLU A 77 -27.11 -4.89 4.68
N ASN A 78 -27.02 -5.73 5.71
CA ASN A 78 -28.04 -5.85 6.74
C ASN A 78 -27.82 -4.92 7.95
N LYS A 79 -26.70 -4.19 8.00
CA LYS A 79 -26.29 -3.30 9.10
C LYS A 79 -26.24 -4.00 10.47
N THR A 80 -25.96 -5.29 10.48
CA THR A 80 -25.88 -6.11 11.68
C THR A 80 -24.44 -6.46 12.01
N TYR A 81 -24.15 -6.54 13.30
CA TYR A 81 -22.86 -7.01 13.82
C TYR A 81 -23.10 -8.29 14.63
N PRO A 82 -22.35 -9.38 14.40
CA PRO A 82 -22.53 -10.62 15.16
C PRO A 82 -22.20 -10.38 16.64
N VAL A 83 -23.16 -10.70 17.51
CA VAL A 83 -23.05 -10.61 18.98
C VAL A 83 -22.42 -11.84 19.59
#